data_AF-A0A374UEH0-F1
#
_entry.id   AF-A0A374UEH0-F1
#
_cell.length_a   1.000
_cell.length_b   1.000
_cell.length_c   1.000
_cell.angle_alpha   90.00
_cell.angle_beta   90.00
_cell.angle_gamma   90.00
#
_symmetry.space_group_name_H-M   'P 1'
#
loop_
_entity.id
_entity.type
_entity.pdbx_description
1 polymer ?
#
loop_
_entity_poly.entity_id
_entity_poly.type
_entity_poly.pdbx_seq_one_letter_code
_entity_poly.pdbx_strand_id
1 'polypeptide(L)'
;MKKIVLACGAGAATSTLVAQKVATLLDANGYAGKYEIVQCAISEAKDYCDEGADLLIATTVAPEGLTCPYVSGVPFMTGMNRVAAEKAVLDVMAQ
;
A
#
# COMPACT_ATOMS: atom_id res chain seq x y z
N MET A 1 2.33 -9.20 12.67
CA MET A 1 1.91 -9.18 11.25
C MET A 1 1.53 -7.75 10.95
N LYS A 2 2.10 -7.13 9.91
CA LYS A 2 1.80 -5.74 9.52
C LYS A 2 0.61 -5.69 8.57
N LYS A 3 -0.34 -4.80 8.79
CA LYS A 3 -1.54 -4.66 7.94
C LYS A 3 -1.32 -3.55 6.92
N ILE A 4 -1.25 -3.93 5.64
CA ILE A 4 -1.04 -3.05 4.51
C ILE A 4 -2.37 -2.88 3.79
N VAL A 5 -2.85 -1.65 3.71
CA VAL A 5 -4.13 -1.33 3.08
C VAL A 5 -3.83 -0.72 1.73
N LEU A 6 -4.43 -1.27 0.68
CA LEU A 6 -4.26 -0.83 -0.68
C LEU A 6 -5.55 -0.19 -1.19
N ALA A 7 -5.55 1.12 -1.30
CA ALA A 7 -6.69 1.91 -1.73
C ALA A 7 -6.60 2.27 -3.22
N CYS A 8 -7.65 1.98 -3.99
CA CYS A 8 -7.71 2.35 -5.40
C CYS A 8 -8.96 3.17 -5.72
N GLY A 9 -8.77 4.42 -6.17
CA GLY A 9 -9.89 5.25 -6.63
C GLY A 9 -10.53 4.80 -7.95
N ALA A 10 -9.86 3.94 -8.72
CA ALA A 10 -10.37 3.40 -9.99
C ALA A 10 -11.14 2.06 -9.83
N GLY A 11 -11.39 1.63 -8.58
CA GLY A 11 -12.07 0.38 -8.25
C GLY A 11 -11.14 -0.81 -7.99
N ALA A 12 -11.70 -1.86 -7.36
CA ALA A 12 -10.96 -3.03 -6.84
C ALA A 12 -10.29 -3.92 -7.91
N ALA A 13 -10.62 -3.75 -9.19
CA ALA A 13 -10.07 -4.57 -10.26
C ALA A 13 -8.60 -4.24 -10.57
N THR A 14 -8.22 -2.97 -10.51
CA THR A 14 -6.87 -2.50 -10.89
C THR A 14 -5.83 -2.73 -9.78
N SER A 15 -6.29 -2.96 -8.55
CA SER A 15 -5.47 -3.12 -7.35
C SER A 15 -4.84 -4.52 -7.21
N THR A 16 -5.35 -5.55 -7.90
CA THR A 16 -4.81 -6.92 -7.78
C THR A 16 -3.37 -7.02 -8.31
N LEU A 17 -3.06 -6.34 -9.42
CA LEU A 17 -1.70 -6.34 -9.99
C LEU A 17 -0.71 -5.63 -9.06
N VAL A 18 -1.12 -4.52 -8.46
CA VAL A 18 -0.29 -3.77 -7.51
C VAL A 18 -0.08 -4.56 -6.24
N ALA A 19 -1.13 -5.16 -5.68
CA ALA A 19 -1.05 -6.03 -4.51
C ALA A 19 -0.07 -7.19 -4.75
N GLN A 20 -0.13 -7.87 -5.90
CA GLN A 20 0.81 -8.93 -6.27
C GLN A 20 2.26 -8.42 -6.38
N LYS A 21 2.47 -7.24 -6.98
CA LYS A 21 3.80 -6.62 -7.09
C LYS A 21 4.38 -6.25 -5.73
N VAL A 22 3.58 -5.64 -4.85
CA VAL A 22 3.97 -5.26 -3.49
C VAL A 22 4.23 -6.51 -2.66
N ALA A 23 3.36 -7.52 -2.76
CA ALA A 23 3.56 -8.81 -2.11
C ALA A 23 4.89 -9.43 -2.51
N THR A 24 5.15 -9.57 -3.82
CA THR A 24 6.40 -10.12 -4.35
C THR A 24 7.63 -9.34 -3.88
N LEU A 25 7.54 -8.01 -3.85
CA LEU A 25 8.60 -7.15 -3.31
C LEU A 25 8.90 -7.47 -1.85
N LEU A 26 7.86 -7.47 -1.01
CA LEU A 26 7.98 -7.73 0.42
C LEU A 26 8.52 -9.14 0.69
N ASP A 27 8.04 -10.12 -0.07
CA ASP A 27 8.52 -11.50 -0.04
C ASP A 27 10.02 -11.58 -0.35
N ALA A 28 10.44 -10.94 -1.46
CA ALA A 28 11.84 -10.87 -1.87
C ALA A 28 12.75 -10.15 -0.86
N ASN A 29 12.19 -9.29 -0.01
CA ASN A 29 12.92 -8.59 1.06
C ASN A 29 12.84 -9.32 2.43
N GLY A 30 12.29 -10.54 2.48
CA GLY A 30 12.23 -11.34 3.72
C GLY A 30 11.06 -11.00 4.65
N TYR A 31 10.08 -10.23 4.15
CA TYR A 31 8.81 -9.98 4.82
C TYR A 31 7.73 -10.99 4.45
N ALA A 32 8.07 -12.03 3.68
CA ALA A 32 7.18 -13.13 3.30
C ALA A 32 6.35 -13.65 4.48
N GLY A 33 5.02 -13.60 4.37
CA GLY A 33 4.09 -14.06 5.42
C GLY A 33 4.07 -13.21 6.70
N LYS A 34 4.74 -12.05 6.74
CA LYS A 34 4.72 -11.11 7.88
C LYS A 34 3.81 -9.92 7.67
N TYR A 35 3.23 -9.77 6.48
CA TYR A 35 2.30 -8.70 6.12
C TYR A 35 0.98 -9.28 5.60
N GLU A 36 -0.07 -8.48 5.71
CA GLU A 36 -1.39 -8.75 5.13
C GLU A 36 -1.75 -7.60 4.21
N ILE A 37 -2.17 -7.87 2.97
CA ILE A 37 -2.61 -6.83 2.02
C ILE A 37 -4.13 -6.84 1.95
N VAL A 38 -4.77 -5.76 2.38
CA VAL A 38 -6.21 -5.54 2.30
C VAL A 38 -6.48 -4.55 1.18
N GLN A 39 -7.36 -4.88 0.23
CA GLN A 39 -7.74 -3.95 -0.84
C GLN A 39 -9.05 -3.26 -0.48
N CYS A 40 -9.09 -1.94 -0.57
CA CYS A 40 -10.29 -1.15 -0.25
C CYS A 40 -10.49 0.01 -1.23
N ALA A 41 -11.64 0.69 -1.13
CA ALA A 41 -11.84 1.95 -1.83
C ALA A 41 -11.04 3.09 -1.15
N ILE A 42 -10.73 4.14 -1.91
CA ILE A 42 -10.08 5.35 -1.34
C ILE A 42 -10.92 6.00 -0.24
N SER A 43 -12.24 5.87 -0.31
CA SER A 43 -13.15 6.35 0.72
C SER A 43 -12.99 5.62 2.05
N GLU A 44 -12.67 4.33 2.01
CA GLU A 44 -12.49 3.49 3.21
C GLU A 44 -11.05 3.52 3.74
N ALA A 45 -10.10 4.02 2.94
CA ALA A 45 -8.69 4.09 3.30
C ALA A 45 -8.44 4.76 4.66
N LYS A 46 -9.23 5.78 4.97
CA LYS A 46 -9.15 6.49 6.25
C LYS A 46 -9.61 5.61 7.41
N ASP A 47 -10.74 4.93 7.28
CA ASP A 47 -11.27 4.03 8.31
C ASP A 47 -10.27 2.92 8.63
N TYR A 48 -9.70 2.27 7.62
CA TYR A 48 -8.69 1.24 7.85
C TYR A 48 -7.44 1.76 8.57
N CYS A 49 -7.04 3.00 8.29
CA CYS A 49 -5.93 3.63 9.02
C CYS A 49 -6.29 3.97 10.46
N ASP A 50 -7.52 4.39 10.72
CA ASP A 50 -8.04 4.59 12.08
C ASP A 50 -8.18 3.27 12.85
N GLU A 51 -8.53 2.18 12.16
CA GLU A 51 -8.58 0.82 12.71
C GLU A 51 -7.19 0.24 13.06
N GLY A 52 -6.10 0.93 12.70
CA GLY A 52 -4.74 0.53 13.02
C GLY A 52 -3.99 -0.14 11.87
N ALA A 53 -4.18 0.31 10.63
CA ALA A 53 -3.31 -0.09 9.53
C ALA A 53 -1.87 0.43 9.73
N ASP A 54 -0.89 -0.44 9.50
CA ASP A 54 0.53 -0.10 9.58
C ASP A 54 1.00 0.69 8.35
N LEU A 55 0.34 0.50 7.21
CA LEU A 55 0.71 1.16 5.95
C LEU A 55 -0.50 1.31 5.04
N LEU A 56 -0.68 2.49 4.48
CA LEU A 56 -1.64 2.75 3.41
C LEU A 56 -0.91 2.97 2.08
N ILE A 57 -1.27 2.21 1.06
CA ILE A 57 -0.81 2.38 -0.32
C ILE A 57 -2.00 2.82 -1.14
N ALA A 58 -2.02 4.06 -1.65
CA ALA A 58 -3.10 4.50 -2.52
C ALA A 58 -2.62 4.92 -3.91
N THR A 59 -3.34 4.49 -4.94
CA THR A 59 -3.07 4.91 -6.33
C THR A 59 -3.69 6.27 -6.68
N THR A 60 -4.12 7.02 -5.68
CA THR A 60 -4.77 8.32 -5.78
C THR A 60 -4.29 9.20 -4.64
N VAL A 61 -4.66 10.47 -4.65
CA VAL A 61 -4.37 11.37 -3.53
C VAL A 61 -5.03 10.81 -2.27
N ALA A 62 -4.23 10.63 -1.23
CA ALA A 62 -4.71 10.24 0.09
C ALA A 62 -5.43 11.41 0.76
N PRO A 63 -6.49 11.16 1.55
CA PRO A 63 -7.13 12.19 2.34
C PRO A 63 -6.16 12.78 3.38
N GLU A 64 -6.28 14.07 3.66
CA GLU A 64 -5.48 14.74 4.69
C GLU A 64 -5.91 14.27 6.10
N GLY A 65 -4.95 14.19 7.03
CA GLY A 65 -5.23 13.73 8.41
C GLY A 65 -5.33 12.21 8.56
N LEU A 66 -4.50 11.47 7.82
CA LEU A 66 -4.26 10.05 8.08
C LEU A 66 -3.35 9.88 9.30
N THR A 67 -3.70 8.92 10.14
CA THR A 67 -2.93 8.48 11.32
C THR A 67 -1.81 7.51 10.95
N CYS A 68 -1.94 6.85 9.79
CA CYS A 68 -1.02 5.86 9.26
C CYS A 68 -0.05 6.47 8.23
N PRO A 69 1.11 5.84 8.00
CA PRO A 69 2.00 6.22 6.91
C PRO A 69 1.35 5.92 5.55
N TYR A 70 1.46 6.88 4.63
CA TYR A 70 0.89 6.81 3.29
C TYR A 70 2.00 6.71 2.23
N VAL A 71 1.83 5.77 1.30
CA VAL A 71 2.71 5.58 0.14
C VAL A 71 1.89 5.65 -1.14
N SER A 72 2.42 6.34 -2.15
CA SER A 72 1.77 6.39 -3.46
C SER A 72 1.94 5.07 -4.21
N GLY A 73 0.80 4.45 -4.54
CA GLY A 73 0.68 3.29 -5.41
C GLY A 73 0.78 3.61 -6.91
N VAL A 74 0.72 4.89 -7.29
CA VAL A 74 0.74 5.33 -8.70
C VAL A 74 1.96 4.78 -9.47
N PRO A 75 3.19 4.83 -8.92
CA PRO A 75 4.40 4.28 -9.58
C PRO A 75 4.31 2.78 -9.89
N PHE A 76 3.55 2.01 -9.12
CA PHE A 76 3.37 0.58 -9.34
C PHE A 76 2.47 0.28 -10.56
N MET A 77 1.54 1.19 -10.88
CA MET A 77 0.71 1.09 -12.08
C MET A 77 1.43 1.62 -13.32
N THR A 78 2.05 2.79 -13.22
CA THR A 78 2.69 3.44 -14.38
C THR A 78 4.04 2.82 -14.72
N GLY A 79 4.65 2.06 -13.80
CA GLY A 79 5.99 1.50 -13.95
C GLY A 79 7.12 2.53 -13.83
N MET A 80 6.79 3.83 -13.84
CA MET A 80 7.74 4.92 -13.61
C MET A 80 7.94 5.15 -12.12
N ASN A 81 9.19 5.31 -11.68
CA ASN A 81 9.55 5.49 -10.27
C ASN A 81 9.12 4.34 -9.34
N ARG A 82 8.93 3.13 -9.89
CA ARG A 82 8.55 1.96 -9.10
C ARG A 82 9.54 1.69 -7.95
N VAL A 83 10.85 1.78 -8.23
CA VAL A 83 11.91 1.59 -7.22
C VAL A 83 11.78 2.56 -6.05
N ALA A 84 11.39 3.81 -6.30
CA ALA A 84 11.22 4.80 -5.25
C ALA A 84 10.03 4.46 -4.35
N ALA A 85 8.91 4.03 -4.95
CA ALA A 85 7.73 3.60 -4.20
C ALA A 85 7.98 2.30 -3.43
N GLU A 86 8.68 1.34 -4.03
CA GLU A 86 9.13 0.10 -3.39
C GLU A 86 10.01 0.39 -2.18
N LYS A 87 10.97 1.30 -2.32
CA LYS A 87 11.81 1.74 -1.22
C LYS A 87 11.00 2.41 -0.11
N ALA A 88 10.02 3.26 -0.44
CA ALA A 88 9.17 3.90 0.56
C ALA A 88 8.33 2.87 1.35
N VAL A 89 7.77 1.86 0.68
CA VAL A 89 7.08 0.75 1.36
C VAL A 89 8.04 0.03 2.31
N LEU A 90 9.24 -0.31 1.85
CA LEU A 90 10.23 -1.01 2.66
C LEU A 90 10.71 -0.19 3.87
N ASP A 91 10.86 1.13 3.69
CA ASP A 91 11.25 2.05 4.77
C ASP A 91 10.20 2.05 5.88
N VAL A 92 8.92 2.21 5.53
CA VAL A 92 7.80 2.11 6.49
C VAL A 92 7.71 0.71 7.14
N MET A 93 8.02 -0.34 6.37
CA MET A 93 8.03 -1.70 6.90
C MET A 93 9.23 -1.98 7.82
N ALA A 94 10.32 -1.22 7.70
CA ALA A 94 11.52 -1.31 8.54
C ALA A 94 11.46 -0.43 9.80
N GLN A 95 10.60 0.59 9.83
CA GLN A 95 10.24 1.34 11.05
C GLN A 95 9.40 0.48 12.01
#